data_AF-A0A5D3BDQ4-F1
#
_entry.id   AF-A0A5D3BDQ4-F1
#
_cell.length_a   1.000
_cell.length_b   1.000
_cell.length_c   1.000
_cell.angle_alpha   90.00
_cell.angle_beta   90.00
_cell.angle_gamma   90.00
#
_symmetry.space_group_name_H-M   'P 1'
#
loop_
_entity.id
_entity.type
_entity.pdbx_description
1 polymer ?
#
loop_
_entity_poly.entity_id
_entity_poly.type
_entity_poly.pdbx_seq_one_letter_code
_entity_poly.pdbx_strand_id
1 'polypeptide(L)'
;MEIIREGLSASRPPILDDKNYSSWKPRMIFFIKTLDGKAWRALMAGYDPPMITVNGVSVPKPEVDWADAEKQASVGNARALNAIFNGLDLNVFKLINSCSTAKEAWKTLEVAYEGTSKVKISRLQLITSKFEALRMIEQESMCDYNKRVLEIARILAAR
;
A
#
# COMPACT_ATOMS: atom_id res chain seq x y z
N MET A 1 27.41 14.22 6.78
CA MET A 1 26.10 13.90 6.18
C MET A 1 25.05 14.60 7.02
N GLU A 2 24.36 15.58 6.47
CA GLU A 2 23.27 16.26 7.18
C GLU A 2 22.08 15.30 7.31
N ILE A 3 21.70 15.02 8.55
CA ILE A 3 20.43 14.39 8.89
C ILE A 3 19.38 15.48 8.71
N ILE A 4 18.77 15.56 7.54
CA ILE A 4 17.62 16.42 7.32
C ILE A 4 16.49 15.85 8.19
N ARG A 5 16.17 16.54 9.28
CA ARG A 5 14.93 16.32 10.03
C ARG A 5 13.76 16.60 9.09
N GLU A 6 13.04 15.55 8.67
CA GLU A 6 11.83 15.68 7.87
C GLU A 6 10.75 16.44 8.65
N GLY A 7 10.64 17.74 8.37
CA GLY A 7 9.44 18.51 8.67
C GLY A 7 8.28 18.10 7.75
N LEU A 8 7.06 18.43 8.19
CA LEU A 8 5.80 18.30 7.43
C LEU A 8 5.84 19.14 6.14
N SER A 9 6.57 18.69 5.13
CA SER A 9 6.62 19.36 3.84
C SER A 9 5.37 18.97 3.05
N ALA A 10 4.50 19.95 2.77
CA ALA A 10 3.37 19.76 1.87
C ALA A 10 3.79 19.58 0.40
N SER A 11 5.06 19.83 0.09
CA SER A 11 5.59 19.83 -1.29
C SER A 11 6.44 18.61 -1.63
N ARG A 12 6.91 17.84 -0.62
CA ARG A 12 7.71 16.63 -0.85
C ARG A 12 6.99 15.40 -0.33
N PRO A 13 6.97 14.30 -1.09
CA PRO A 13 6.43 13.04 -0.60
C PRO A 13 7.25 12.54 0.60
N PRO A 14 6.62 11.88 1.59
CA PRO A 14 7.35 11.19 2.65
C PRO A 14 8.17 10.05 2.05
N ILE A 15 9.39 9.82 2.56
CA ILE A 15 10.23 8.71 2.09
C ILE A 15 9.87 7.42 2.83
N LEU A 16 9.59 6.37 2.08
CA LEU A 16 9.41 5.00 2.57
C LEU A 16 10.77 4.34 2.72
N ASP A 17 11.04 3.85 3.93
CA ASP A 17 12.13 2.93 4.24
C ASP A 17 11.60 1.53 4.61
N ASP A 18 12.47 0.66 5.14
CA ASP A 18 12.13 -0.71 5.52
C ASP A 18 11.28 -0.82 6.80
N LYS A 19 11.15 0.26 7.59
CA LYS A 19 10.60 0.22 8.96
C LYS A 19 9.40 1.14 9.16
N ASN A 20 9.21 2.14 8.30
CA ASN A 20 8.27 3.23 8.57
C ASN A 20 6.91 3.11 7.84
N TYR A 21 6.63 2.00 7.14
CA TYR A 21 5.45 1.83 6.28
C TYR A 21 4.11 2.20 6.96
N SER A 22 3.91 1.82 8.22
CA SER A 22 2.68 2.13 8.98
C SER A 22 2.43 3.63 9.13
N SER A 23 3.51 4.43 9.22
CA SER A 23 3.45 5.89 9.29
C SER A 23 3.49 6.55 7.91
N TRP A 24 4.20 5.94 6.95
CA TRP A 24 4.33 6.42 5.59
C TRP A 24 3.01 6.35 4.83
N LYS A 25 2.30 5.22 4.91
CA LYS A 25 1.05 4.97 4.17
C LYS A 25 0.01 6.08 4.36
N PRO A 26 -0.42 6.45 5.58
CA PRO A 26 -1.39 7.52 5.77
C PRO A 26 -0.88 8.88 5.30
N ARG A 27 0.43 9.17 5.45
CA ARG A 27 1.04 10.42 4.99
C ARG A 27 1.07 10.51 3.46
N MET A 28 1.42 9.43 2.77
CA MET A 28 1.43 9.37 1.31
C MET A 28 0.01 9.44 0.74
N ILE A 29 -0.97 8.77 1.38
CA ILE A 29 -2.40 8.93 1.04
C ILE A 29 -2.82 10.40 1.11
N PHE A 30 -2.49 11.08 2.21
CA PHE A 30 -2.81 12.48 2.38
C PHE A 30 -2.13 13.35 1.31
N PHE A 31 -0.83 13.12 1.07
CA PHE A 31 -0.04 13.83 0.06
C PHE A 31 -0.66 13.71 -1.34
N ILE A 32 -1.01 12.50 -1.80
CA ILE A 32 -1.61 12.28 -3.12
C ILE A 32 -3.00 12.94 -3.22
N LYS A 33 -3.80 12.88 -2.15
CA LYS A 33 -5.11 13.56 -2.09
C LYS A 33 -4.99 15.08 -2.26
N THR A 34 -4.01 15.69 -1.60
CA THR A 34 -3.78 17.14 -1.68
C THR A 34 -3.05 17.56 -2.94
N LEU A 35 -2.28 16.66 -3.57
CA LEU A 35 -1.52 16.92 -4.78
C LEU A 35 -2.45 17.18 -5.97
N ASP A 36 -3.37 16.24 -6.25
CA ASP A 36 -4.26 16.33 -7.40
C ASP A 36 -5.42 15.31 -7.29
N GLY A 37 -6.65 15.77 -7.53
CA GLY A 37 -7.83 14.92 -7.45
C GLY A 37 -7.89 13.80 -8.51
N LYS A 38 -7.26 13.98 -9.68
CA LYS A 38 -7.14 12.94 -10.72
C LYS A 38 -6.08 11.92 -10.33
N ALA A 39 -4.98 12.35 -9.69
CA ALA A 39 -3.99 11.44 -9.13
C ALA A 39 -4.61 10.53 -8.05
N TRP A 40 -5.37 11.11 -7.13
CA TRP A 40 -6.11 10.31 -6.14
C TRP A 40 -7.09 9.33 -6.78
N ARG A 41 -7.83 9.76 -7.80
CA ARG A 41 -8.76 8.88 -8.53
C ARG A 41 -8.03 7.75 -9.23
N ALA A 42 -6.90 8.02 -9.89
CA ALA A 42 -6.10 6.99 -10.56
C ALA A 42 -5.53 5.96 -9.58
N LEU A 43 -5.10 6.40 -8.37
CA LEU A 43 -4.65 5.49 -7.32
C LEU A 43 -5.76 4.52 -6.86
N MET A 44 -6.97 5.04 -6.66
CA MET A 44 -8.10 4.26 -6.12
C MET A 44 -8.80 3.42 -7.19
N ALA A 45 -9.23 4.05 -8.28
CA ALA A 45 -9.99 3.42 -9.35
C ALA A 45 -9.07 2.58 -10.26
N GLY A 46 -7.85 3.04 -10.49
CA GLY A 46 -6.95 2.48 -11.49
C GLY A 46 -6.92 3.33 -12.75
N TYR A 47 -6.09 2.91 -13.70
CA TYR A 47 -5.98 3.51 -15.02
C TYR A 47 -5.84 2.38 -16.04
N ASP A 48 -6.72 2.41 -17.04
CA ASP A 48 -6.68 1.52 -18.18
C ASP A 48 -6.29 2.36 -19.41
N PRO A 49 -5.22 2.01 -20.13
CA PRO A 49 -4.86 2.70 -21.36
C PRO A 49 -5.99 2.67 -22.39
N PRO A 50 -6.26 3.78 -23.11
CA PRO A 50 -7.24 3.79 -24.18
C PRO A 50 -6.91 2.78 -25.29
N MET A 51 -7.88 1.94 -25.65
CA MET A 51 -7.77 0.92 -26.69
C MET A 51 -8.81 1.14 -27.79
N ILE A 52 -8.47 0.78 -29.02
CA ILE A 52 -9.38 0.74 -30.17
C ILE A 52 -9.36 -0.64 -30.82
N THR A 53 -10.44 -1.00 -31.50
CA THR A 53 -10.50 -2.23 -32.28
C THR A 53 -10.23 -1.91 -33.75
N VAL A 54 -9.18 -2.49 -34.32
CA VAL A 54 -8.84 -2.41 -35.74
C VAL A 54 -8.84 -3.82 -36.31
N ASN A 55 -9.70 -4.08 -37.30
CA ASN A 55 -9.85 -5.41 -37.93
C ASN A 55 -10.08 -6.55 -36.93
N GLY A 56 -10.85 -6.30 -35.86
CA GLY A 56 -11.14 -7.29 -34.81
C GLY A 56 -10.03 -7.49 -33.76
N VAL A 57 -8.91 -6.77 -33.86
CA VAL A 57 -7.81 -6.81 -32.90
C VAL A 57 -7.82 -5.54 -32.04
N SER A 58 -7.72 -5.71 -30.71
CA SER A 58 -7.59 -4.60 -29.76
C SER A 58 -6.16 -4.08 -29.75
N VAL A 59 -5.97 -2.81 -30.09
CA VAL A 59 -4.67 -2.14 -30.13
C VAL A 59 -4.72 -0.81 -29.37
N PRO A 60 -3.59 -0.31 -28.84
CA PRO A 60 -3.56 1.00 -28.19
C PRO A 60 -4.04 2.10 -29.13
N LYS A 61 -4.93 2.94 -28.61
CA LYS A 61 -5.42 4.11 -29.33
C LYS A 61 -4.29 5.15 -29.45
N PRO A 62 -4.03 5.72 -30.63
CA PRO A 62 -3.06 6.80 -30.77
C PRO A 62 -3.39 7.99 -29.85
N GLU A 63 -2.39 8.54 -29.17
CA GLU A 63 -2.59 9.61 -28.17
C GLU A 63 -3.22 10.88 -28.76
N VAL A 64 -2.95 11.16 -30.04
CA VAL A 64 -3.57 12.28 -30.78
C VAL A 64 -5.10 12.20 -30.81
N ASP A 65 -5.64 10.98 -30.82
CA ASP A 65 -7.08 10.72 -30.90
C ASP A 65 -7.73 10.61 -29.51
N TRP A 66 -6.96 10.74 -28.43
CA TRP A 66 -7.49 10.61 -27.08
C TRP A 66 -8.46 11.76 -26.78
N ALA A 67 -9.61 11.39 -26.22
CA ALA A 67 -10.55 12.33 -25.63
C ALA A 67 -9.91 13.00 -24.41
N ASP A 68 -10.41 14.18 -24.03
CA ASP A 68 -9.86 14.91 -22.88
C ASP A 68 -9.92 14.08 -21.60
N ALA A 69 -10.99 13.31 -21.38
CA ALA A 69 -11.10 12.42 -20.23
C ALA A 69 -10.00 11.35 -20.18
N GLU A 70 -9.65 10.76 -21.34
CA GLU A 70 -8.58 9.76 -21.47
C GLU A 70 -7.21 10.38 -21.14
N LYS A 71 -6.93 11.57 -21.70
CA LYS A 71 -5.72 12.34 -21.40
C LYS A 71 -5.63 12.68 -19.91
N GLN A 72 -6.72 13.15 -19.31
CA GLN A 72 -6.76 13.49 -17.89
C GLN A 72 -6.58 12.27 -16.97
N ALA A 73 -7.07 11.10 -17.36
CA ALA A 73 -6.86 9.85 -16.63
C ALA A 73 -5.39 9.42 -16.67
N SER A 74 -4.76 9.47 -17.85
CA SER A 74 -3.32 9.18 -18.02
C SER A 74 -2.46 10.13 -17.19
N VAL A 75 -2.73 11.45 -17.23
CA VAL A 75 -2.04 12.45 -16.40
C VAL A 75 -2.21 12.17 -14.91
N GLY A 76 -3.43 11.79 -14.47
CA GLY A 76 -3.68 11.39 -13.09
C GLY A 76 -2.82 10.21 -12.67
N ASN A 77 -2.77 9.15 -13.48
CA ASN A 77 -1.94 7.98 -13.23
C ASN A 77 -0.45 8.35 -13.14
N ALA A 78 0.07 9.12 -14.11
CA ALA A 78 1.46 9.55 -14.14
C ALA A 78 1.83 10.38 -12.89
N ARG A 79 0.96 11.31 -12.47
CA ARG A 79 1.18 12.11 -11.25
C ARG A 79 1.20 11.26 -9.99
N ALA A 80 0.25 10.34 -9.85
CA ALA A 80 0.19 9.43 -8.70
C ALA A 80 1.41 8.50 -8.65
N LEU A 81 1.79 7.91 -9.79
CA LEU A 81 2.94 7.03 -9.88
C LEU A 81 4.25 7.78 -9.58
N ASN A 82 4.38 9.00 -10.10
CA ASN A 82 5.52 9.87 -9.80
C ASN A 82 5.59 10.25 -8.31
N ALA A 83 4.45 10.56 -7.68
CA ALA A 83 4.40 10.84 -6.24
C ALA A 83 4.84 9.63 -5.41
N ILE A 84 4.42 8.42 -5.79
CA ILE A 84 4.86 7.18 -5.17
C ILE A 84 6.37 7.05 -5.36
N PHE A 85 6.89 7.04 -6.59
CA PHE A 85 8.31 6.82 -6.89
C PHE A 85 9.25 7.78 -6.17
N ASN A 86 8.90 9.07 -6.10
CA ASN A 86 9.69 10.07 -5.39
C ASN A 86 9.61 9.93 -3.85
N GLY A 87 8.63 9.19 -3.35
CA GLY A 87 8.46 8.90 -1.94
C GLY A 87 9.08 7.57 -1.50
N LEU A 88 9.98 6.98 -2.29
CA LEU A 88 10.62 5.69 -1.99
C LEU A 88 12.13 5.84 -1.86
N ASP A 89 12.72 5.04 -0.97
CA ASP A 89 14.15 4.75 -1.08
C ASP A 89 14.46 3.89 -2.33
N LEU A 90 15.74 3.75 -2.66
CA LEU A 90 16.19 3.03 -3.85
C LEU A 90 15.86 1.53 -3.84
N ASN A 91 15.86 0.89 -2.67
CA ASN A 91 15.58 -0.54 -2.56
C ASN A 91 14.08 -0.81 -2.79
N VAL A 92 13.23 0.03 -2.22
CA VAL A 92 11.78 -0.05 -2.39
C VAL A 92 11.37 0.36 -3.80
N PHE A 93 12.05 1.34 -4.40
CA PHE A 93 11.83 1.68 -5.80
C PHE A 93 12.06 0.48 -6.73
N LYS A 94 13.14 -0.29 -6.53
CA LYS A 94 13.43 -1.50 -7.34
C LYS A 94 12.33 -2.56 -7.27
N LEU A 95 11.53 -2.58 -6.20
CA LEU A 95 10.42 -3.52 -6.04
C LEU A 95 9.26 -3.21 -7.00
N ILE A 96 9.05 -1.93 -7.34
CA ILE A 96 7.88 -1.47 -8.10
C ILE A 96 8.22 -0.75 -9.40
N ASN A 97 9.49 -0.70 -9.78
CA ASN A 97 9.97 0.05 -10.95
C ASN A 97 9.38 -0.43 -12.29
N SER A 98 8.90 -1.68 -12.36
CA SER A 98 8.23 -2.25 -13.51
C SER A 98 6.72 -1.97 -13.55
N CYS A 99 6.14 -1.44 -12.48
CA CYS A 99 4.70 -1.15 -12.42
C CYS A 99 4.37 0.04 -13.33
N SER A 100 3.37 -0.17 -14.19
CA SER A 100 2.92 0.84 -15.17
C SER A 100 1.80 1.75 -14.63
N THR A 101 1.11 1.31 -13.57
CA THR A 101 0.02 2.07 -12.96
C THR A 101 0.29 2.37 -11.50
N ALA A 102 -0.19 3.52 -11.03
CA ALA A 102 -0.09 3.91 -9.63
C ALA A 102 -0.79 2.92 -8.70
N LYS A 103 -1.92 2.35 -9.14
CA LYS A 103 -2.69 1.35 -8.39
C LYS A 103 -1.93 0.04 -8.23
N GLU A 104 -1.28 -0.42 -9.29
CA GLU A 104 -0.43 -1.62 -9.25
C GLU A 104 0.76 -1.40 -8.30
N ALA A 105 1.50 -0.30 -8.47
CA ALA A 105 2.59 0.10 -7.59
C ALA A 105 2.16 0.13 -6.12
N TRP A 106 1.05 0.81 -5.83
CA TRP A 106 0.48 0.89 -4.48
C TRP A 106 0.12 -0.48 -3.93
N LYS A 107 -0.49 -1.35 -4.75
CA LYS A 107 -0.87 -2.69 -4.34
C LYS A 107 0.34 -3.56 -4.01
N THR A 108 1.40 -3.47 -4.81
CA THR A 108 2.66 -4.19 -4.57
C THR A 108 3.28 -3.75 -3.24
N LEU A 109 3.29 -2.45 -2.94
CA LEU A 109 3.75 -1.95 -1.65
C LEU A 109 2.89 -2.46 -0.48
N GLU A 110 1.56 -2.45 -0.61
CA GLU A 110 0.68 -3.03 0.41
C GLU A 110 0.97 -4.51 0.67
N VAL A 111 1.17 -5.29 -0.39
CA VAL A 111 1.48 -6.73 -0.28
C VAL A 111 2.85 -6.96 0.36
N ALA A 112 3.85 -6.16 0.00
CA ALA A 112 5.21 -6.31 0.50
C ALA A 112 5.33 -5.99 2.00
N TYR A 113 4.63 -4.95 2.47
CA TYR A 113 4.77 -4.48 3.84
C TYR A 113 3.68 -4.96 4.81
N GLU A 114 2.44 -5.12 4.33
CA GLU A 114 1.35 -5.60 5.18
C GLU A 114 1.05 -7.09 5.01
N GLY A 115 1.67 -7.73 4.02
CA GLY A 115 1.33 -9.07 3.57
C GLY A 115 0.03 -9.10 2.76
N THR A 116 -0.26 -10.25 2.16
CA THR A 116 -1.53 -10.46 1.45
C THR A 116 -2.70 -10.57 2.44
N SER A 117 -3.92 -10.29 1.96
CA SER A 117 -5.15 -10.55 2.72
C SER A 117 -5.20 -11.99 3.24
N LYS A 118 -4.67 -12.96 2.48
CA LYS A 118 -4.57 -14.36 2.89
C LYS A 118 -3.66 -14.54 4.11
N VAL A 119 -2.48 -13.94 4.13
CA VAL A 119 -1.57 -13.98 5.31
C VAL A 119 -2.22 -13.32 6.52
N LYS A 120 -2.91 -12.18 6.34
CA LYS A 120 -3.65 -11.50 7.41
C LYS A 120 -4.77 -12.39 7.97
N ILE A 121 -5.54 -13.05 7.11
CA ILE A 121 -6.61 -13.98 7.49
C ILE A 121 -6.03 -15.21 8.21
N SER A 122 -4.96 -15.82 7.69
CA SER A 122 -4.32 -16.97 8.34
C SER A 122 -3.74 -16.62 9.71
N ARG A 123 -3.16 -15.42 9.87
CA ARG A 123 -2.72 -14.92 11.19
C ARG A 123 -3.90 -14.76 12.14
N LEU A 124 -5.00 -14.17 11.68
CA LEU A 124 -6.22 -14.05 12.48
C LEU A 124 -6.77 -15.42 12.89
N GLN A 125 -6.91 -16.35 11.96
CA GLN A 125 -7.37 -17.71 12.22
C GLN A 125 -6.49 -18.43 13.24
N LEU A 126 -5.16 -18.28 13.15
CA LEU A 126 -4.23 -18.83 14.12
C LEU A 126 -4.44 -18.24 15.52
N ILE A 127 -4.63 -16.92 15.63
CA ILE A 127 -4.88 -16.25 16.91
C ILE A 127 -6.22 -16.68 17.49
N THR A 128 -7.28 -16.72 16.67
CA THR A 128 -8.61 -17.21 17.06
C THR A 128 -8.52 -18.65 17.55
N SER A 129 -7.84 -19.53 16.84
CA SER A 129 -7.64 -20.92 17.26
C SER A 129 -6.84 -21.03 18.57
N LYS A 130 -5.79 -20.22 18.76
CA LYS A 130 -5.05 -20.14 20.03
C LYS A 130 -5.92 -19.66 21.19
N PHE A 131 -6.82 -18.72 20.93
CA PHE A 131 -7.76 -18.20 21.91
C PHE A 131 -8.86 -19.21 22.26
N GLU A 132 -9.43 -19.90 21.27
CA GLU A 132 -10.43 -20.96 21.46
C GLU A 132 -9.84 -22.17 22.21
N ALA A 133 -8.58 -22.50 21.95
CA ALA A 133 -7.85 -23.54 22.67
C ALA A 133 -7.31 -23.06 24.03
N LEU A 134 -7.53 -21.79 24.40
CA LEU A 134 -7.01 -21.23 25.63
C LEU A 134 -7.79 -21.77 26.82
N ARG A 135 -7.13 -22.65 27.56
CA ARG A 135 -7.57 -23.16 28.84
C ARG A 135 -6.35 -23.36 29.73
N MET A 136 -6.56 -23.22 31.02
CA MET A 136 -5.55 -23.55 32.02
C MET A 136 -5.36 -25.07 32.01
N ILE A 137 -4.11 -25.54 31.95
CA ILE A 137 -3.79 -26.98 32.03
C ILE A 137 -3.44 -27.38 33.47
N GLU A 138 -3.57 -28.66 33.82
CA GLU A 138 -3.45 -29.15 35.21
C GLU A 138 -2.12 -28.83 35.90
N GLN A 139 -1.03 -28.72 35.13
CA GLN A 139 0.32 -28.46 35.64
C GLN A 139 0.77 -27.01 35.40
N GLU A 140 -0.10 -26.14 34.89
CA GLU A 140 0.22 -24.75 34.61
C GLU A 140 -0.08 -23.87 35.81
N SER A 141 0.84 -22.96 36.15
CA SER A 141 0.59 -21.96 37.17
C SER A 141 -0.36 -20.87 36.66
N MET A 142 -1.12 -20.26 37.56
CA MET A 142 -1.98 -19.12 37.21
C MET A 142 -1.18 -17.97 36.56
N CYS A 143 0.08 -17.81 36.95
CA CYS A 143 0.96 -16.79 36.40
C CYS A 143 1.31 -17.09 34.94
N ASP A 144 1.58 -18.34 34.59
CA ASP A 144 1.91 -18.76 33.23
C ASP A 144 0.68 -18.73 32.31
N TYR A 145 -0.49 -19.11 32.84
CA TYR A 145 -1.75 -18.93 32.14
C TYR A 145 -2.00 -17.45 31.82
N ASN A 146 -1.84 -16.55 32.80
CA ASN A 146 -2.00 -15.11 32.60
C ASN A 146 -1.00 -14.55 31.58
N LYS A 147 0.23 -15.05 31.54
CA LYS A 147 1.21 -14.65 30.51
C LYS A 147 0.70 -14.99 29.10
N ARG A 148 0.15 -16.18 28.89
CA ARG A 148 -0.41 -16.61 27.58
C ARG A 148 -1.63 -15.77 27.18
N VAL A 149 -2.52 -15.48 28.13
CA VAL A 149 -3.66 -14.57 27.91
C VAL A 149 -3.17 -13.19 27.46
N LEU A 150 -2.19 -12.63 28.18
CA LEU A 150 -1.62 -11.32 27.86
C LEU A 150 -0.87 -11.30 26.54
N GLU A 151 -0.21 -12.40 26.16
CA GLU A 151 0.44 -12.53 24.86
C GLU A 151 -0.57 -12.45 23.72
N ILE A 152 -1.68 -13.20 23.79
CA ILE A 152 -2.76 -13.14 22.80
C ILE A 152 -3.38 -11.74 22.76
N ALA A 153 -3.66 -11.15 23.92
CA ALA A 153 -4.23 -9.79 24.02
C ALA A 153 -3.31 -8.72 23.39
N ARG A 154 -1.99 -8.81 23.60
CA ARG A 154 -1.02 -7.89 22.98
C ARG A 154 -1.00 -8.03 21.46
N ILE A 155 -1.02 -9.26 20.95
CA ILE A 155 -1.04 -9.50 19.50
C ILE A 155 -2.32 -8.95 18.87
N LEU A 156 -3.46 -9.04 19.56
CA LEU A 156 -4.74 -8.46 19.12
C LEU A 156 -4.73 -6.92 19.18
N ALA A 157 -4.07 -6.33 20.17
CA ALA A 157 -4.01 -4.88 20.38
C ALA A 157 -3.00 -4.15 19.48
N ALA A 158 -2.01 -4.84 18.91
CA ALA A 158 -0.98 -4.26 18.03
C ALA A 158 -1.49 -3.98 16.59
N ARG A 159 -2.78 -3.70 16.43
CA ARG A 159 -3.48 -3.64 15.15
C ARG A 159 -3.94 -2.24 14.79
#